data_AF-A0A0M6ZY28-F1
#
_entry.id   AF-A0A0M6ZY28-F1
#
_cell.length_a   1.000
_cell.length_b   1.000
_cell.length_c   1.000
_cell.angle_alpha   90.00
_cell.angle_beta   90.00
_cell.angle_gamma   90.00
#
_symmetry.space_group_name_H-M   'P 1'
#
loop_
_entity.id
_entity.type
_entity.pdbx_description
1 polymer ?
#
loop_
_entity_poly.entity_id
_entity_poly.type
_entity_poly.pdbx_seq_one_letter_code
_entity_poly.pdbx_strand_id
1 'polypeptide(L)'
;MNYSRAVFLINDQLRAIKCTYDEHGTETLFKTLDPTIEEGDLVVVPTDTRHGMTVVKVTEVDVDIDIDAPGNVNWIVCPVDQDTHEKNVASEKTAISKIKSAENRRKREQLRDSLFADHQETLKSLELAHMSDDKPAELGSPE
;
A
#
# COMPACT_ATOMS: atom_id res chain seq x y z
N MET A 1 19.12 30.63 -21.78
CA MET A 1 19.80 29.79 -20.77
C MET A 1 18.89 29.61 -19.55
N ASN A 2 18.53 28.38 -19.25
CA ASN A 2 17.65 28.05 -18.14
C ASN A 2 18.49 27.63 -16.92
N TYR A 3 18.61 28.49 -15.91
CA TYR A 3 19.46 28.24 -14.74
C TYR A 3 19.05 27.00 -13.94
N SER A 4 17.77 26.60 -13.98
CA SER A 4 17.30 25.40 -13.31
C SER A 4 17.85 24.10 -13.90
N ARG A 5 18.27 24.14 -15.18
CA ARG A 5 18.92 23.06 -15.93
C ARG A 5 20.45 23.19 -15.91
N ALA A 6 20.99 24.40 -15.79
CA ALA A 6 22.44 24.62 -15.70
C ALA A 6 23.09 23.90 -14.50
N VAL A 7 22.33 23.58 -13.45
CA VAL A 7 22.84 22.79 -12.30
C VAL A 7 23.36 21.40 -12.70
N PHE A 8 22.85 20.82 -13.80
CA PHE A 8 23.34 19.55 -14.32
C PHE A 8 24.75 19.63 -14.92
N LEU A 9 25.24 20.85 -15.24
CA LEU A 9 26.64 21.05 -15.65
C LEU A 9 27.61 21.10 -14.47
N ILE A 10 27.09 21.26 -13.24
CA ILE A 10 27.89 21.49 -12.04
C ILE A 10 27.98 20.21 -11.20
N ASN A 11 26.96 19.35 -11.27
CA ASN A 11 26.88 18.15 -10.45
C ASN A 11 26.51 16.93 -11.29
N ASP A 12 27.51 16.09 -11.56
CA ASP A 12 27.37 14.85 -12.33
C ASP A 12 26.52 13.78 -11.61
N GLN A 13 26.22 13.96 -10.31
CA GLN A 13 25.34 13.06 -9.56
C GLN A 13 23.86 13.39 -9.73
N LEU A 14 23.53 14.52 -10.38
CA LEU A 14 22.15 14.87 -10.67
C LEU A 14 21.59 13.99 -11.79
N ARG A 15 20.45 13.38 -11.52
CA ARG A 15 19.70 12.58 -12.48
C ARG A 15 18.49 13.36 -12.96
N ALA A 16 18.25 13.33 -14.28
CA ALA A 16 17.02 13.82 -14.88
C ALA A 16 16.04 12.66 -15.00
N ILE A 17 14.83 12.87 -14.52
CA ILE A 17 13.79 11.83 -14.50
C ILE A 17 12.53 12.39 -15.13
N LYS A 18 11.97 11.66 -16.10
CA LYS A 18 10.65 11.96 -16.64
C LYS A 18 9.60 11.27 -15.80
N CYS A 19 8.56 12.03 -15.48
CA CYS A 19 7.41 11.51 -14.78
C CYS A 19 6.12 11.95 -15.47
N THR A 20 5.05 11.19 -15.24
CA THR A 20 3.70 11.53 -15.69
C THR A 20 2.70 11.45 -14.54
N TYR A 21 1.67 12.29 -14.59
CA TYR A 21 0.52 12.21 -13.70
C TYR A 21 -0.41 11.06 -14.08
N ASP A 22 -0.63 10.87 -15.38
CA ASP A 22 -1.58 9.91 -15.94
C ASP A 22 -0.88 9.03 -16.98
N GLU A 23 -1.37 7.81 -17.22
CA GLU A 23 -0.76 6.85 -18.16
C GLU A 23 -0.64 7.38 -19.61
N HIS A 24 -1.41 8.40 -19.97
CA HIS A 24 -1.37 9.08 -21.27
C HIS A 24 -1.19 10.60 -21.14
N GLY A 25 -0.70 11.05 -19.99
CA GLY A 25 -0.48 12.45 -19.68
C GLY A 25 0.78 13.03 -20.34
N THR A 26 0.96 14.34 -20.18
CA THR A 26 2.18 15.02 -20.60
C THR A 26 3.32 14.68 -19.64
N GLU A 27 4.41 14.15 -20.17
CA GLU A 27 5.62 13.91 -19.39
C GLU A 27 6.26 15.23 -18.96
N THR A 28 6.66 15.29 -17.70
CA THR A 28 7.36 16.44 -17.12
C THR A 28 8.71 15.98 -16.57
N LEU A 29 9.73 16.80 -16.77
CA LEU A 29 11.09 16.52 -16.32
C LEU A 29 11.31 17.03 -14.89
N PHE A 30 11.84 16.16 -14.05
CA PHE A 30 12.25 16.44 -12.69
C PHE A 30 13.73 16.08 -12.47
N LYS A 31 14.28 16.49 -11.33
CA LYS A 31 15.65 16.18 -10.93
C LYS A 31 15.76 15.60 -9.55
N THR A 32 16.73 14.72 -9.35
CA THR A 32 16.99 14.07 -8.08
C THR A 32 18.48 13.80 -7.90
N LEU A 33 18.89 13.57 -6.65
CA LEU A 33 20.19 12.98 -6.29
C LEU A 33 20.05 11.52 -5.85
N ASP A 34 18.83 10.99 -5.84
CA ASP A 34 18.55 9.64 -5.40
C ASP A 34 18.82 8.63 -6.55
N PRO A 35 19.83 7.76 -6.42
CA PRO A 35 20.14 6.76 -7.44
C PRO A 35 19.19 5.57 -7.40
N THR A 36 18.38 5.40 -6.34
CA THR A 36 17.52 4.21 -6.19
C THR A 36 16.18 4.34 -6.90
N ILE A 37 15.87 5.50 -7.48
CA ILE A 37 14.64 5.72 -8.24
C ILE A 37 14.77 5.02 -9.61
N GLU A 38 13.80 4.17 -9.92
CA GLU A 38 13.70 3.36 -11.13
C GLU A 38 12.42 3.67 -11.93
N GLU A 39 12.35 3.16 -13.16
CA GLU A 39 11.13 3.27 -13.97
C GLU A 39 9.95 2.54 -13.32
N GLY A 40 8.79 3.18 -13.32
CA GLY A 40 7.58 2.64 -12.70
C GLY A 40 7.37 3.05 -11.24
N ASP A 41 8.38 3.60 -10.58
CA ASP A 41 8.25 4.10 -9.21
C ASP A 41 7.24 5.24 -9.09
N LEU A 42 6.67 5.39 -7.90
CA LEU A 42 5.89 6.56 -7.53
C LEU A 42 6.76 7.52 -6.74
N VAL A 43 6.75 8.79 -7.12
CA VAL A 43 7.55 9.84 -6.46
C VAL A 43 6.69 11.04 -6.13
N VAL A 44 7.04 11.73 -5.05
CA VAL A 44 6.38 12.97 -4.64
C VAL A 44 7.10 14.16 -5.28
N VAL A 45 6.34 15.03 -5.93
CA VAL A 45 6.84 16.23 -6.61
C VAL A 45 6.10 17.48 -6.13
N PRO A 46 6.74 18.66 -6.14
CA PRO A 46 6.07 19.91 -5.84
C PRO A 46 5.07 20.28 -6.96
N THR A 47 3.97 20.90 -6.58
CA THR A 47 2.93 21.41 -7.48
C THR A 47 2.36 22.70 -6.91
N ASP A 48 1.81 23.56 -7.76
CA ASP A 48 1.16 24.81 -7.33
C ASP A 48 -0.30 24.59 -6.90
N THR A 49 -0.74 23.34 -6.78
CA THR A 49 -2.11 22.97 -6.39
C THR A 49 -2.25 22.77 -4.87
N ARG A 50 -3.48 22.49 -4.42
CA ARG A 50 -3.99 22.40 -3.02
C ARG A 50 -2.98 22.35 -1.86
N HIS A 51 -2.05 21.39 -1.87
CA HIS A 51 -1.14 21.13 -0.74
C HIS A 51 0.34 21.33 -1.09
N GLY A 52 0.65 21.92 -2.25
CA GLY A 52 2.03 22.16 -2.67
C GLY A 52 2.78 20.92 -3.16
N MET A 53 2.18 19.73 -3.08
CA MET A 53 2.79 18.44 -3.42
C MET A 53 1.76 17.47 -4.00
N THR A 54 2.24 16.53 -4.80
CA THR A 54 1.44 15.47 -5.43
C THR A 54 2.34 14.31 -5.87
N VAL A 55 1.73 13.20 -6.28
CA VAL A 55 2.42 11.97 -6.68
C VAL A 55 2.38 11.83 -8.20
N VAL A 56 3.50 11.41 -8.79
CA VAL A 56 3.65 11.09 -10.21
C VAL A 56 4.34 9.75 -10.37
N LYS A 57 4.14 9.10 -11.52
CA LYS A 57 4.82 7.86 -11.89
C LYS A 57 6.05 8.17 -12.73
N VAL A 58 7.17 7.53 -12.41
CA VAL A 58 8.40 7.60 -13.20
C VAL A 58 8.23 6.81 -14.49
N THR A 59 8.50 7.45 -15.63
CA THR A 59 8.41 6.82 -16.96
C THR A 59 9.78 6.52 -17.56
N GLU A 60 10.77 7.37 -17.29
CA GLU A 60 12.13 7.22 -17.82
C GLU A 60 13.12 7.85 -16.84
N VAL A 61 14.25 7.18 -16.62
CA VAL A 61 15.34 7.66 -15.77
C VAL A 61 16.58 8.02 -16.61
N ASP A 62 17.42 8.90 -16.07
CA ASP A 62 18.70 9.29 -16.67
C ASP A 62 18.59 9.88 -18.08
N VAL A 63 17.56 10.72 -18.27
CA VAL A 63 17.25 11.35 -19.56
C VAL A 63 18.23 12.47 -19.88
N ASP A 64 18.67 12.53 -21.14
CA ASP A 64 19.45 13.65 -21.68
C ASP A 64 18.70 14.99 -21.56
N ILE A 65 19.41 16.03 -21.10
CA ILE A 65 18.81 17.35 -20.85
C ILE A 65 19.29 18.36 -21.87
N ASP A 66 18.34 18.94 -22.60
CA ASP A 66 18.58 20.18 -23.33
C ASP A 66 18.52 21.38 -22.37
N ILE A 67 19.68 22.02 -22.16
CA ILE A 67 19.88 23.14 -21.22
C ILE A 67 19.21 24.43 -21.74
N ASP A 68 19.03 24.54 -23.06
CA ASP A 68 18.45 25.72 -23.70
C ASP A 68 16.92 25.62 -23.83
N ALA A 69 16.35 24.44 -23.60
CA ALA A 69 14.91 24.26 -23.61
C ALA A 69 14.21 25.13 -22.53
N PRO A 70 12.96 25.59 -22.80
CA PRO A 70 12.16 26.34 -21.85
C PRO A 70 11.63 25.45 -20.72
N GLY A 71 11.22 26.07 -19.60
CA GLY A 71 10.55 25.41 -18.48
C GLY A 71 11.48 24.97 -17.35
N ASN A 72 11.05 25.13 -16.09
CA ASN A 72 11.86 24.81 -14.94
C ASN A 72 11.88 23.31 -14.65
N VAL A 73 13.05 22.78 -14.28
CA VAL A 73 13.18 21.40 -13.78
C VAL A 73 13.11 21.41 -12.26
N ASN A 74 11.99 20.92 -11.74
CA ASN A 74 11.72 20.86 -10.29
C ASN A 74 12.38 19.65 -9.64
N TRP A 75 12.59 19.74 -8.33
CA TRP A 75 13.15 18.65 -7.53
C TRP A 75 12.11 17.61 -7.17
N ILE A 76 12.50 16.33 -7.20
CA ILE A 76 11.76 15.25 -6.53
C ILE A 76 11.93 15.43 -5.03
N VAL A 77 10.84 15.31 -4.27
CA VAL A 77 10.83 15.44 -2.82
C VAL A 77 11.27 14.14 -2.16
N CYS A 78 10.62 13.03 -2.53
CA CYS A 78 10.98 11.69 -2.07
C CYS A 78 10.36 10.59 -2.95
N PRO A 79 10.97 9.39 -2.99
CA PRO A 79 10.30 8.19 -3.49
C PRO A 79 9.22 7.70 -2.52
N VAL A 80 8.20 7.03 -3.06
CA VAL A 80 7.14 6.38 -2.29
C VAL A 80 7.49 4.91 -2.09
N ASP A 81 7.69 4.51 -0.83
CA ASP A 81 7.90 3.10 -0.46
C ASP A 81 6.58 2.32 -0.45
N GLN A 82 6.22 1.80 -1.63
CA GLN A 82 5.01 1.00 -1.83
C GLN A 82 5.09 -0.33 -1.10
N ASP A 83 6.24 -1.00 -1.13
CA ASP A 83 6.44 -2.31 -0.51
C ASP A 83 6.15 -2.29 0.99
N THR A 84 6.71 -1.30 1.69
CA THR A 84 6.47 -1.16 3.14
C THR A 84 5.01 -0.81 3.40
N HIS A 85 4.39 0.05 2.57
CA HIS A 85 2.98 0.38 2.71
C HIS A 85 2.09 -0.87 2.56
N GLU A 86 2.28 -1.65 1.51
CA GLU A 86 1.49 -2.87 1.24
C GLU A 86 1.66 -3.91 2.35
N LYS A 87 2.89 -4.11 2.84
CA LYS A 87 3.16 -5.00 3.99
C LYS A 87 2.40 -4.58 5.24
N ASN A 88 2.34 -3.28 5.52
CA ASN A 88 1.61 -2.75 6.66
C ASN A 88 0.10 -2.97 6.52
N VAL A 89 -0.47 -2.68 5.33
CA VAL A 89 -1.89 -2.90 5.04
C VAL A 89 -2.25 -4.39 5.13
N ALA A 90 -1.42 -5.28 4.61
CA ALA A 90 -1.63 -6.72 4.70
C ALA A 90 -1.56 -7.24 6.15
N SER A 91 -0.59 -6.73 6.93
CA SER A 91 -0.44 -7.06 8.35
C SER A 91 -1.64 -6.59 9.17
N GLU A 92 -2.11 -5.37 8.93
CA GLU A 92 -3.30 -4.81 9.56
C GLU A 92 -4.55 -5.64 9.23
N LYS A 93 -4.77 -5.99 7.95
CA LYS A 93 -5.89 -6.85 7.53
C LYS A 93 -5.90 -8.18 8.26
N THR A 94 -4.72 -8.77 8.49
CA THR A 94 -4.56 -10.02 9.23
C THR A 94 -4.86 -9.84 10.72
N ALA A 95 -4.44 -8.73 11.32
CA ALA A 95 -4.77 -8.41 12.72
C ALA A 95 -6.28 -8.21 12.91
N ILE A 96 -6.93 -7.46 12.01
CA ILE A 96 -8.37 -7.21 12.03
C ILE A 96 -9.15 -8.53 11.91
N SER A 97 -8.74 -9.46 11.04
CA SER A 97 -9.43 -10.74 10.90
C SER A 97 -9.34 -11.59 12.18
N LYS A 98 -8.17 -11.62 12.82
CA LYS A 98 -7.96 -12.30 14.11
C LYS A 98 -8.83 -11.69 15.21
N ILE A 99 -8.87 -10.37 15.34
CA ILE A 99 -9.70 -9.66 16.32
C ILE A 99 -11.18 -9.99 16.09
N LYS A 100 -11.67 -9.89 14.85
CA LYS A 100 -13.06 -10.23 14.50
C LYS A 100 -13.40 -11.68 14.83
N SER A 101 -12.50 -12.62 14.56
CA SER A 101 -12.71 -14.03 14.89
C SER A 101 -12.80 -14.28 16.39
N ALA A 102 -11.94 -13.62 17.18
CA ALA A 102 -11.94 -13.70 18.64
C ALA A 102 -13.20 -13.06 19.25
N GLU A 103 -13.62 -11.89 18.75
CA GLU A 103 -14.87 -11.26 19.16
C GLU A 103 -16.09 -12.14 18.84
N ASN A 104 -16.17 -12.70 17.63
CA ASN A 104 -17.29 -13.55 17.24
C ASN A 104 -17.34 -14.82 18.09
N ARG A 105 -16.19 -15.40 18.41
CA ARG A 105 -16.11 -16.53 19.34
C ARG A 105 -16.61 -16.15 20.74
N ARG A 106 -16.13 -15.04 21.29
CA ARG A 106 -16.58 -14.54 22.61
C ARG A 106 -18.09 -14.26 22.62
N LYS A 107 -18.62 -13.61 21.58
CA LYS A 107 -20.06 -13.35 21.43
C LYS A 107 -20.86 -14.65 21.36
N ARG A 108 -20.38 -15.65 20.61
CA ARG A 108 -21.02 -16.98 20.55
C ARG A 108 -21.02 -17.69 21.90
N GLU A 109 -19.90 -17.66 22.63
CA GLU A 109 -19.81 -18.26 23.97
C GLU A 109 -20.74 -17.55 24.95
N GLN A 110 -20.76 -16.22 24.98
CA GLN A 110 -21.66 -15.44 25.83
C GLN A 110 -23.14 -15.70 25.52
N LEU A 111 -23.51 -15.75 24.23
CA LEU A 111 -24.88 -16.07 23.82
C LEU A 111 -25.27 -17.50 24.17
N ARG A 112 -24.34 -18.45 24.03
CA ARG A 112 -24.55 -19.84 24.43
C ARG A 112 -24.81 -19.91 25.93
N ASP A 113 -23.96 -19.29 26.73
CA ASP A 113 -24.07 -19.32 28.18
C ASP A 113 -25.36 -18.63 28.67
N SER A 114 -25.78 -17.51 28.07
CA SER A 114 -27.05 -16.87 28.39
C SER A 114 -28.26 -17.73 28.01
N LEU A 115 -28.25 -18.37 26.82
CA LEU A 115 -29.34 -19.23 26.38
C LEU A 115 -29.50 -20.47 27.27
N PHE A 116 -28.39 -21.08 27.71
CA PHE A 116 -28.45 -22.23 28.62
C PHE A 116 -28.85 -21.84 30.05
N ALA A 117 -28.54 -20.61 30.50
CA ALA A 117 -29.02 -20.11 31.78
C ALA A 117 -30.54 -19.92 31.81
N ASP A 118 -31.12 -19.41 30.72
CA ASP A 118 -32.55 -19.05 30.66
C ASP A 118 -33.48 -20.23 30.27
N HIS A 119 -32.96 -21.27 29.59
CA HIS A 119 -33.77 -22.33 28.99
C HIS A 119 -33.24 -23.76 29.26
N GLN A 120 -32.61 -23.98 30.41
CA GLN A 120 -31.91 -25.22 30.75
C GLN A 120 -32.78 -26.48 30.70
N GLU A 121 -34.09 -26.38 30.98
CA GLU A 121 -35.03 -27.51 30.91
C GLU A 121 -35.59 -27.75 29.50
N THR A 122 -35.84 -26.68 28.73
CA THR A 122 -36.44 -26.76 27.39
C THR A 122 -35.42 -27.13 26.30
N LEU A 123 -34.15 -26.79 26.48
CA LEU A 123 -33.09 -27.08 25.51
C LEU A 123 -32.52 -28.51 25.64
N LYS A 124 -32.58 -29.12 26.84
CA LYS A 124 -32.13 -30.51 27.08
C LYS A 124 -33.02 -31.57 26.42
N SER A 125 -34.24 -31.20 26.01
CA SER A 125 -35.16 -32.10 25.32
C SER A 125 -35.06 -32.04 23.78
N LEU A 126 -34.24 -31.14 23.23
CA LEU A 126 -34.03 -31.02 21.78
C LEU A 126 -32.83 -31.89 21.34
N GLU A 127 -33.09 -32.86 20.47
CA GLU A 127 -32.09 -33.83 19.94
C GLU A 127 -30.88 -33.16 19.27
N LEU A 128 -31.04 -31.93 18.78
CA LEU A 128 -29.98 -31.13 18.15
C LEU A 128 -28.84 -30.76 19.11
N ALA A 129 -29.04 -30.79 20.43
CA ALA A 129 -28.01 -30.47 21.41
C ALA A 129 -26.94 -31.57 21.58
N HIS A 130 -27.15 -32.77 21.02
CA HIS A 130 -26.29 -33.94 21.21
C HIS A 130 -25.41 -34.29 20.00
N MET A 131 -25.45 -33.52 18.90
CA MET A 131 -24.78 -33.89 17.64
C MET A 131 -23.34 -33.39 17.44
N SER A 132 -22.71 -32.71 18.41
CA SER A 132 -21.36 -32.15 18.21
C SER A 132 -20.33 -32.73 19.18
N ASP A 133 -19.80 -33.91 18.84
CA ASP A 133 -18.53 -34.43 19.37
C ASP A 133 -17.82 -35.37 18.37
N ASP A 134 -18.10 -35.23 17.06
CA ASP A 134 -17.41 -36.03 16.04
C ASP A 134 -16.14 -35.30 15.55
N LYS A 135 -14.99 -35.91 15.85
CA LYS A 135 -13.64 -35.41 15.54
C LYS A 135 -13.49 -35.08 14.04
N PRO A 136 -12.87 -33.95 13.67
CA PRO A 136 -12.45 -33.76 12.28
C PRO A 136 -11.39 -34.80 11.92
N ALA A 137 -11.69 -35.63 10.92
CA ALA A 137 -10.83 -36.66 10.39
C ALA A 137 -9.51 -36.08 9.84
N GLU A 138 -8.40 -36.72 10.18
CA GLU A 138 -7.07 -36.50 9.61
C GLU A 138 -7.11 -36.68 8.09
N LEU A 139 -6.86 -35.61 7.33
CA LEU A 139 -6.62 -35.68 5.89
C LEU A 139 -5.16 -36.12 5.67
N GLY A 140 -5.01 -37.37 5.23
CA GLY A 140 -3.74 -37.95 4.83
C GLY A 140 -3.07 -37.18 3.69
N SER A 141 -1.75 -37.04 3.82
CA SER A 141 -0.85 -36.58 2.77
C SER A 141 -0.85 -37.57 1.60
N PRO A 142 -0.89 -37.09 0.34
CA PRO A 142 -0.37 -37.85 -0.79
C PRO A 142 1.04 -37.34 -1.15
N GLU A 143 1.90 -38.30 -1.42
CA GLU A 143 3.27 -38.20 -1.96
C GLU A 143 3.36 -37.50 -3.33
#